data_AF-A0A4R2HP00-F1
#
_entry.id   AF-A0A4R2HP00-F1
#
_cell.length_a   1.000
_cell.length_b   1.000
_cell.length_c   1.000
_cell.angle_alpha   90.00
_cell.angle_beta   90.00
_cell.angle_gamma   90.00
#
_symmetry.space_group_name_H-M   'P 1'
#
loop_
_entity.id
_entity.type
_entity.pdbx_description
1 polymer ?
#
loop_
_entity_poly.entity_id
_entity_poly.type
_entity_poly.pdbx_seq_one_letter_code
_entity_poly.pdbx_strand_id
1 'polypeptide(L)'
;MRALKRTLAVAATLIAGTATLTACTEEQAYCVDLAGYAANAVNVDPQNPADYTKILEDAKKLQGSAPAEVKDDWGVVVAFAEKAKAAGTDRVELARLSKQTGGVMTAYKTISTHAKDSCKVDVPQLN
;
A
#
# COMPACT_ATOMS: atom_id res chain seq x y z
N MET A 1 -44.08 -42.97 -13.82
CA MET A 1 -43.49 -42.48 -12.55
C MET A 1 -42.10 -41.94 -12.86
N ARG A 2 -41.91 -40.60 -12.86
CA ARG A 2 -40.60 -39.97 -13.15
C ARG A 2 -39.82 -39.83 -11.85
N ALA A 3 -38.60 -40.38 -11.82
CA ALA A 3 -37.73 -40.36 -10.67
C ALA A 3 -37.19 -38.94 -10.40
N LEU A 4 -37.43 -38.47 -9.18
CA LEU A 4 -36.94 -37.22 -8.61
C LEU A 4 -35.42 -37.37 -8.38
N LYS A 5 -34.58 -36.76 -9.24
CA LYS A 5 -33.14 -36.63 -8.95
C LYS A 5 -32.99 -35.59 -7.84
N ARG A 6 -32.70 -36.10 -6.64
CA ARG A 6 -32.40 -35.35 -5.42
C ARG A 6 -31.22 -34.41 -5.67
N THR A 7 -31.50 -33.12 -5.72
CA THR A 7 -30.53 -32.04 -5.63
C THR A 7 -29.85 -32.15 -4.27
N LEU A 8 -28.60 -32.61 -4.24
CA LEU A 8 -27.79 -32.58 -3.02
C LEU A 8 -27.40 -31.13 -2.74
N ALA A 9 -27.80 -30.68 -1.56
CA ALA A 9 -27.64 -29.34 -1.04
C ALA A 9 -26.16 -28.93 -0.96
N VAL A 10 -25.82 -27.84 -1.63
CA VAL A 10 -24.65 -27.03 -1.27
C VAL A 10 -25.15 -26.02 -0.24
N ALA A 11 -25.05 -26.38 1.02
CA ALA A 11 -25.17 -25.44 2.13
C ALA A 11 -23.85 -25.44 2.89
N ALA A 12 -22.87 -24.72 2.34
CA ALA A 12 -21.70 -24.31 3.10
C ALA A 12 -22.14 -23.17 4.02
N THR A 13 -22.59 -23.50 5.22
CA THR A 13 -22.75 -22.55 6.32
C THR A 13 -21.38 -22.05 6.75
N LEU A 14 -20.94 -20.94 6.18
CA LEU A 14 -19.85 -20.11 6.68
C LEU A 14 -20.40 -18.70 6.88
N ILE A 15 -21.10 -18.46 7.99
CA ILE A 15 -21.36 -17.10 8.46
C ILE A 15 -21.19 -17.08 9.97
N ALA A 16 -19.92 -17.16 10.39
CA ALA A 16 -19.48 -16.64 11.66
C ALA A 16 -18.35 -15.65 11.34
N GLY A 17 -18.71 -14.37 11.22
CA GLY A 17 -17.79 -13.33 10.79
C GLY A 17 -18.49 -12.01 10.50
N THR A 18 -19.33 -11.52 11.40
CA THR A 18 -19.90 -10.16 11.27
C THR A 18 -18.86 -9.05 11.51
N ALA A 19 -17.60 -9.39 11.77
CA ALA A 19 -16.49 -8.44 11.90
C ALA A 19 -15.74 -8.16 10.57
N THR A 20 -16.06 -8.84 9.45
CA THR A 20 -15.30 -8.70 8.19
C THR A 20 -15.98 -7.82 7.13
N LEU A 21 -17.25 -7.43 7.28
CA LEU A 21 -17.93 -6.65 6.24
C LEU A 21 -17.37 -5.21 6.11
N THR A 22 -16.91 -4.58 7.19
CA THR A 22 -16.28 -3.25 7.13
C THR A 22 -14.84 -3.32 6.63
N ALA A 23 -14.10 -4.37 6.99
CA ALA A 23 -12.74 -4.61 6.50
C ALA A 23 -12.72 -4.80 4.98
N CYS A 24 -13.71 -5.50 4.40
CA CYS A 24 -13.81 -5.62 2.96
C CYS A 24 -14.00 -4.25 2.28
N THR A 25 -14.78 -3.33 2.85
CA THR A 25 -15.00 -2.00 2.24
C THR A 25 -13.81 -1.06 2.37
N GLU A 26 -13.10 -1.09 3.51
CA GLU A 26 -11.91 -0.27 3.74
C GLU A 26 -10.72 -0.77 2.93
N GLU A 27 -10.55 -2.09 2.83
CA GLU A 27 -9.54 -2.71 1.97
C GLU A 27 -9.79 -2.41 0.49
N GLN A 28 -11.05 -2.43 0.04
CA GLN A 28 -11.42 -2.00 -1.32
C GLN A 28 -11.06 -0.53 -1.57
N ALA A 29 -11.34 0.37 -0.61
CA ALA A 29 -10.99 1.78 -0.72
C ALA A 29 -9.47 1.97 -0.79
N TYR A 30 -8.72 1.28 0.07
CA TYR A 30 -7.25 1.26 0.03
C TYR A 30 -6.73 0.79 -1.33
N CYS A 31 -7.25 -0.31 -1.88
CA CYS A 31 -6.79 -0.84 -3.16
C CYS A 31 -7.10 0.12 -4.33
N VAL A 32 -8.24 0.83 -4.31
CA VAL A 32 -8.57 1.85 -5.32
C VAL A 32 -7.61 3.03 -5.23
N ASP A 33 -7.35 3.54 -4.03
CA ASP A 33 -6.42 4.63 -3.82
C ASP A 33 -4.97 4.24 -4.19
N LEU A 34 -4.60 2.98 -3.93
CA LEU A 34 -3.29 2.42 -4.24
C LEU A 34 -3.02 2.37 -5.76
N ALA A 35 -4.06 2.09 -6.55
CA ALA A 35 -3.95 2.15 -8.01
C ALA A 35 -3.69 3.59 -8.51
N GLY A 36 -4.33 4.59 -7.88
CA GLY A 36 -4.05 6.00 -8.15
C GLY A 36 -2.62 6.39 -7.77
N TYR A 37 -2.15 5.94 -6.61
CA TYR A 37 -0.77 6.14 -6.16
C TYR A 37 0.25 5.55 -7.14
N ALA A 38 0.03 4.33 -7.61
CA ALA A 38 0.93 3.65 -8.55
C ALA A 38 1.15 4.49 -9.82
N ALA A 39 0.11 5.17 -10.31
CA ALA A 39 0.23 6.07 -11.46
C ALA A 39 1.05 7.34 -11.17
N ASN A 40 1.01 7.85 -9.94
CA ASN A 40 1.77 9.04 -9.53
C ASN A 40 3.23 8.72 -9.18
N ALA A 41 3.48 7.51 -8.65
CA ALA A 41 4.77 7.07 -8.17
C ALA A 41 5.80 6.79 -9.29
N VAL A 42 5.38 6.68 -10.56
CA VAL A 42 6.29 6.40 -11.70
C VAL A 42 7.37 7.46 -11.92
N ASN A 43 7.20 8.67 -11.36
CA ASN A 43 8.15 9.79 -11.49
C ASN A 43 8.99 10.02 -10.21
N VAL A 44 9.01 9.05 -9.30
CA VAL A 44 9.84 9.07 -8.09
C VAL A 44 11.09 8.27 -8.34
N ASP A 45 12.25 8.92 -8.34
CA ASP A 45 13.53 8.23 -8.26
C ASP A 45 13.73 7.73 -6.81
N PRO A 46 13.77 6.41 -6.57
CA PRO A 46 13.91 5.87 -5.22
C PRO A 46 15.24 6.17 -4.55
N GLN A 47 16.26 6.53 -5.32
CA GLN A 47 17.58 6.93 -4.82
C GLN A 47 17.68 8.44 -4.53
N ASN A 48 16.67 9.22 -4.93
CA ASN A 48 16.61 10.65 -4.72
C ASN A 48 15.61 11.00 -3.60
N PRO A 49 16.06 11.34 -2.38
CA PRO A 49 15.15 11.65 -1.27
C PRO A 49 14.17 12.78 -1.58
N ALA A 50 14.58 13.80 -2.35
CA ALA A 50 13.71 14.92 -2.69
C ALA A 50 12.47 14.49 -3.48
N ASP A 51 12.58 13.42 -4.27
CA ASP A 51 11.47 12.91 -5.08
C ASP A 51 10.36 12.29 -4.24
N TYR A 52 10.64 11.83 -3.02
CA TYR A 52 9.63 11.29 -2.11
C TYR A 52 8.62 12.37 -1.66
N THR A 53 8.95 13.66 -1.80
CA THR A 53 7.98 14.73 -1.54
C THR A 53 6.81 14.74 -2.52
N LYS A 54 7.00 14.21 -3.74
CA LYS A 54 5.97 14.13 -4.79
C LYS A 54 4.82 13.20 -4.44
N ILE A 55 5.08 12.22 -3.57
CA ILE A 55 4.13 11.16 -3.16
C ILE A 55 3.65 11.31 -1.72
N LEU A 56 4.10 12.35 -1.00
CA LEU A 56 3.87 12.47 0.45
C LEU A 56 2.37 12.47 0.82
N GLU A 57 1.56 13.26 0.12
CA GLU A 57 0.14 13.39 0.46
C GLU A 57 -0.64 12.11 0.13
N ASP A 58 -0.33 11.46 -1.00
CA ASP A 58 -0.95 10.18 -1.33
C ASP A 58 -0.50 9.07 -0.37
N ALA A 59 0.77 9.06 0.03
CA ALA A 59 1.28 8.11 1.03
C ALA A 59 0.61 8.31 2.40
N LYS A 60 0.34 9.56 2.81
CA LYS A 60 -0.43 9.85 4.05
C LYS A 60 -1.86 9.33 3.96
N LYS A 61 -2.51 9.55 2.82
CA LYS A 61 -3.86 9.03 2.58
C LYS A 61 -3.88 7.51 2.70
N LEU A 62 -2.95 6.83 2.03
CA LEU A 62 -2.82 5.38 2.05
C LEU A 62 -2.46 4.84 3.42
N GLN A 63 -1.58 5.49 4.18
CA GLN A 63 -1.30 5.11 5.57
C GLN A 63 -2.58 5.13 6.44
N GLY A 64 -3.45 6.11 6.20
CA GLY A 64 -4.71 6.25 6.94
C GLY A 64 -5.66 5.08 6.72
N SER A 65 -5.79 4.62 5.46
CA SER A 65 -6.70 3.55 5.05
C SER A 65 -6.05 2.17 4.92
N ALA A 66 -4.73 2.07 5.09
CA ALA A 66 -3.99 0.83 4.93
C ALA A 66 -4.42 -0.24 5.95
N PRO A 67 -4.47 -1.50 5.52
CA PRO A 67 -4.65 -2.62 6.44
C PRO A 67 -3.42 -2.76 7.34
N ALA A 68 -3.60 -3.37 8.52
CA ALA A 68 -2.60 -3.36 9.59
C ALA A 68 -1.24 -3.93 9.16
N GLU A 69 -1.25 -4.87 8.22
CA GLU A 69 -0.10 -5.58 7.68
C GLU A 69 0.90 -4.66 6.97
N VAL A 70 0.46 -3.54 6.40
CA VAL A 70 1.31 -2.59 5.65
C VAL A 70 1.21 -1.16 6.17
N LYS A 71 0.40 -0.90 7.19
CA LYS A 71 0.20 0.44 7.74
C LYS A 71 1.49 1.04 8.32
N ASP A 72 2.30 0.23 8.98
CA ASP A 72 3.59 0.65 9.53
C ASP A 72 4.62 0.91 8.42
N ASP A 73 4.61 0.10 7.36
CA ASP A 73 5.46 0.34 6.17
C ASP A 73 5.10 1.66 5.48
N TRP A 74 3.80 1.98 5.35
CA TRP A 74 3.37 3.30 4.90
C TRP A 74 3.87 4.41 5.82
N GLY A 75 3.87 4.18 7.13
CA GLY A 75 4.47 5.09 8.10
C GLY A 75 5.96 5.36 7.85
N VAL A 76 6.73 4.35 7.45
CA VAL A 76 8.14 4.50 7.07
C VAL A 76 8.28 5.40 5.83
N VAL A 77 7.46 5.18 4.81
CA VAL A 77 7.45 6.00 3.58
C VAL A 77 7.11 7.45 3.90
N VAL A 78 6.04 7.68 4.66
CA VAL A 78 5.61 9.02 5.08
C VAL A 78 6.70 9.71 5.89
N ALA A 79 7.26 9.06 6.90
CA ALA A 79 8.31 9.65 7.73
C ALA A 79 9.57 10.01 6.93
N PHE A 80 9.94 9.20 5.93
CA PHE A 80 11.07 9.51 5.05
C PHE A 80 10.76 10.72 4.15
N ALA A 81 9.58 10.75 3.54
CA ALA A 81 9.12 11.84 2.69
C ALA A 81 8.98 13.17 3.46
N GLU A 82 8.55 13.14 4.73
CA GLU A 82 8.50 14.32 5.60
C GLU A 82 9.89 14.85 5.93
N LYS A 83 10.85 13.97 6.21
CA LYS A 83 12.25 14.39 6.40
C LYS A 83 12.82 15.00 5.13
N ALA A 84 12.53 14.44 3.96
CA ALA A 84 12.94 15.01 2.69
C ALA A 84 12.31 16.38 2.44
N LYS A 85 11.02 16.55 2.73
CA LYS A 85 10.33 17.84 2.66
C LYS A 85 10.95 18.87 3.60
N ALA A 86 11.29 18.46 4.82
CA ALA A 86 11.95 19.32 5.81
C ALA A 86 13.38 19.72 5.39
N ALA A 87 14.13 18.81 4.76
CA ALA A 87 15.44 19.09 4.19
C ALA A 87 15.37 20.08 3.01
N GLY A 88 14.27 20.08 2.26
CA GLY A 88 14.05 21.02 1.15
C GLY A 88 15.15 20.91 0.10
N THR A 89 15.95 21.98 -0.06
CA THR A 89 17.10 22.02 -0.98
C THR A 89 18.46 21.88 -0.27
N ASP A 90 18.49 21.57 1.03
CA ASP A 90 19.72 21.36 1.78
C ASP A 90 20.41 20.07 1.31
N ARG A 91 21.51 20.25 0.58
CA ARG A 91 22.27 19.14 -0.01
C ARG A 91 22.92 18.24 1.04
N VAL A 92 23.27 18.76 2.22
CA VAL A 92 23.90 17.96 3.28
C VAL A 92 22.87 17.05 3.92
N GLU A 93 21.69 17.58 4.25
CA GLU A 93 20.59 16.77 4.80
C GLU A 93 20.05 15.77 3.77
N LEU A 94 19.89 16.17 2.50
CA LEU A 94 19.50 15.25 1.43
C LEU A 94 20.52 14.12 1.26
N ALA A 95 21.83 14.42 1.27
CA ALA A 95 22.87 13.39 1.19
C ALA A 95 22.86 12.45 2.41
N ARG A 96 22.50 12.95 3.60
CA ARG A 96 22.31 12.13 4.80
C ARG A 96 21.07 11.23 4.69
N LEU A 97 19.99 11.74 4.09
CA LEU A 97 18.78 10.97 3.82
C LEU A 97 18.99 9.89 2.75
N SER A 98 19.80 10.15 1.73
CA SER A 98 20.15 9.13 0.71
C SER A 98 20.77 7.86 1.32
N LYS A 99 21.41 7.96 2.49
CA LYS A 99 21.96 6.78 3.20
C LYS A 99 20.89 5.95 3.93
N GLN A 100 19.68 6.48 4.07
CA GLN A 100 18.54 5.84 4.74
C GLN A 100 17.55 5.23 3.73
N THR A 101 17.80 5.33 2.42
CA THR A 101 16.91 4.83 1.36
C THR A 101 16.64 3.33 1.48
N GLY A 102 17.60 2.54 1.95
CA GLY A 102 17.43 1.08 2.12
C GLY A 102 16.27 0.69 3.05
N GLY A 103 16.00 1.50 4.08
CA GLY A 103 14.87 1.27 4.99
C GLY A 103 13.53 1.51 4.30
N VAL A 104 13.40 2.61 3.56
CA VAL A 104 12.17 2.92 2.82
C VAL A 104 11.95 1.98 1.63
N MET A 105 13.01 1.52 0.97
CA MET A 105 12.91 0.50 -0.10
C MET A 105 12.39 -0.84 0.43
N THR A 106 12.76 -1.22 1.66
CA THR A 106 12.25 -2.44 2.30
C THR A 106 10.75 -2.32 2.57
N ALA A 107 10.31 -1.20 3.14
CA ALA A 107 8.88 -0.91 3.34
C ALA A 107 8.10 -0.93 2.01
N TYR A 108 8.66 -0.31 0.97
CA TYR A 108 8.08 -0.33 -0.38
C TYR A 108 7.95 -1.73 -0.97
N LYS A 109 8.90 -2.62 -0.68
CA LYS A 109 8.84 -4.01 -1.12
C LYS A 109 7.66 -4.74 -0.45
N THR A 110 7.45 -4.52 0.85
CA THR A 110 6.30 -5.10 1.56
C THR A 110 4.99 -4.57 1.00
N ILE A 111 4.88 -3.24 0.84
CA ILE A 111 3.71 -2.57 0.26
C ILE A 111 3.40 -3.10 -1.14
N SER A 112 4.40 -3.18 -2.03
CA SER A 112 4.21 -3.65 -3.41
C SER A 112 3.85 -5.13 -3.47
N THR A 113 4.40 -5.96 -2.58
CA THR A 113 4.01 -7.38 -2.46
C THR A 113 2.55 -7.49 -2.04
N HIS A 114 2.14 -6.77 -0.99
CA HIS A 114 0.74 -6.73 -0.56
C HIS A 114 -0.19 -6.18 -1.64
N ALA A 115 0.22 -5.12 -2.35
CA ALA A 115 -0.54 -4.53 -3.45
C ALA A 115 -0.84 -5.58 -4.53
N LYS A 116 0.15 -6.39 -4.89
CA LYS A 116 0.01 -7.44 -5.88
C LYS A 116 -0.84 -8.60 -5.37
N ASP A 117 -0.62 -9.04 -4.14
CA ASP A 117 -1.24 -10.25 -3.60
C ASP A 117 -2.69 -10.00 -3.17
N SER A 118 -2.95 -8.89 -2.49
CA SER A 118 -4.27 -8.55 -1.94
C SER A 118 -5.08 -7.69 -2.90
N CYS A 119 -4.48 -6.66 -3.51
CA CYS A 119 -5.21 -5.68 -4.34
C CYS A 119 -5.17 -5.96 -5.85
N LYS A 120 -4.31 -6.86 -6.33
CA LYS A 120 -4.02 -7.07 -7.76
C LYS A 120 -3.56 -5.78 -8.48
N VAL A 121 -2.87 -4.90 -7.75
CA VAL A 121 -2.29 -3.66 -8.26
C VAL A 121 -0.79 -3.82 -8.35
N ASP A 122 -0.23 -3.54 -9.53
CA ASP A 122 1.23 -3.43 -9.71
C ASP A 122 1.68 -2.02 -9.33
N VAL A 123 2.21 -1.88 -8.12
CA VAL A 123 2.94 -0.68 -7.71
C VAL A 123 4.35 -0.76 -8.30
N PRO A 124 4.85 0.29 -8.99
CA PRO A 124 6.20 0.30 -9.51
C PRO A 124 7.20 -0.09 -8.42
N GLN A 125 8.02 -1.11 -8.70
CA GLN A 125 9.12 -1.40 -7.80
C GLN A 125 10.09 -0.22 -7.86
N LEU A 126 10.43 0.27 -6.68
CA LEU A 126 11.46 1.26 -6.48
C LEU A 126 12.79 0.49 -6.43
N ASN A 127 13.35 0.17 -7.61
CA ASN A 127 14.65 -0.51 -7.75
C ASN A 127 15.77 0.48 -8.04
#